data_AF-A0A660SW53-F1
#
_entry.id   AF-A0A660SW53-F1
#
_cell.length_a   1.000
_cell.length_b   1.000
_cell.length_c   1.000
_cell.angle_alpha   90.00
_cell.angle_beta   90.00
_cell.angle_gamma   90.00
#
_symmetry.space_group_name_H-M   'P 1'
#
loop_
_entity.id
_entity.type
_entity.pdbx_description
1 polymer ?
#
loop_
_entity_poly.entity_id
_entity_poly.type
_entity_poly.pdbx_seq_one_letter_code
_entity_poly.pdbx_strand_id
1 'polypeptide(L)'
;MALMKRDVRAESLLVLTTLIWGGTFAVIKSALADISPMLMIGLRFTLAAALSWPLLMRGSPKNIFTPAAWLWGAAIGFAMLVGYAGQTIGLK
;
A
#
# COMPACT_ATOMS: atom_id res chain seq x y z
N MET A 1 -13.62 30.20 14.30
CA MET A 1 -12.34 29.85 13.63
C MET A 1 -11.46 29.17 14.67
N ALA A 2 -11.56 27.84 14.80
CA ALA A 2 -10.83 27.09 15.81
C ALA A 2 -9.37 26.93 15.36
N LEU A 3 -8.44 27.38 16.20
CA LEU A 3 -6.99 27.25 15.97
C LEU A 3 -6.63 25.76 15.95
N MET A 4 -6.22 25.27 14.78
CA MET A 4 -5.69 23.93 14.59
C MET A 4 -4.43 23.78 15.44
N LYS A 5 -4.49 23.01 16.52
CA LYS A 5 -3.30 22.65 17.31
C LYS A 5 -2.38 21.82 16.41
N ARG A 6 -1.16 22.30 16.18
CA ARG A 6 -0.14 21.54 15.45
C ARG A 6 0.24 20.31 16.25
N ASP A 7 -0.11 19.13 15.73
CA ASP A 7 0.34 17.86 16.26
C ASP A 7 1.67 17.49 15.60
N VAL A 8 2.77 17.83 16.29
CA VAL A 8 4.14 17.57 15.81
C VAL A 8 4.35 16.07 15.55
N ARG A 9 3.65 15.17 16.23
CA ARG A 9 3.75 13.72 15.98
C ARG A 9 3.11 13.37 14.64
N ALA A 10 1.91 13.88 14.36
CA ALA A 10 1.25 13.66 13.08
C ALA A 10 2.06 14.26 11.91
N GLU A 11 2.59 15.49 12.07
CA GLU A 11 3.47 16.13 11.08
C GLU A 11 4.74 15.27 10.82
N SER A 12 5.36 14.76 11.88
CA SER A 12 6.57 13.92 11.75
C SER A 12 6.29 12.58 11.07
N LEU A 13 5.18 11.92 11.41
CA LEU A 13 4.75 10.67 10.78
C LEU A 13 4.42 10.86 9.30
N LEU A 14 3.84 12.01 8.93
CA LEU A 14 3.59 12.36 7.55
C LEU A 14 4.91 12.51 6.77
N VAL A 15 5.87 13.29 7.30
CA VAL A 15 7.19 13.45 6.67
C VAL A 15 7.90 12.11 6.50
N LEU A 16 7.88 11.26 7.54
CA LEU A 16 8.48 9.93 7.47
C LEU A 16 7.82 9.07 6.39
N THR A 17 6.49 9.09 6.32
CA THR A 17 5.74 8.36 5.30
C THR A 17 6.09 8.86 3.91
N THR A 18 6.18 10.18 3.70
CA THR A 18 6.61 10.77 2.42
C THR A 18 8.02 10.35 2.02
N LEU A 19 8.96 10.31 2.96
CA LEU A 19 10.33 9.86 2.70
C LEU A 19 10.37 8.38 2.29
N ILE A 20 9.66 7.51 3.01
CA ILE A 20 9.57 6.09 2.69
C ILE A 20 8.94 5.92 1.29
N TRP A 21 7.81 6.58 1.05
CA TRP A 21 7.09 6.44 -0.22
C TRP A 21 7.90 7.00 -1.40
N GLY A 22 8.49 8.18 -1.23
CA GLY A 22 9.38 8.80 -2.23
C GLY A 22 10.61 7.94 -2.55
N GLY A 23 11.28 7.41 -1.51
CA GLY A 23 12.44 6.53 -1.68
C GLY A 23 12.11 5.24 -2.44
N THR A 24 10.92 4.67 -2.25
CA THR A 24 10.53 3.45 -2.97
C THR A 24 10.44 3.64 -4.49
N PHE A 25 10.17 4.85 -5.01
CA PHE A 25 10.17 5.07 -6.46
C PHE A 25 11.52 4.84 -7.11
N ALA A 26 12.60 5.30 -6.47
CA ALA A 26 13.96 5.08 -6.99
C ALA A 26 14.28 3.58 -7.05
N VAL A 27 13.95 2.84 -5.98
CA VAL A 27 14.16 1.39 -5.90
C VAL A 27 13.34 0.65 -6.96
N ILE A 28 12.06 1.00 -7.13
CA ILE A 28 11.19 0.37 -8.13
C ILE A 28 11.73 0.63 -9.53
N LYS A 29 12.11 1.88 -9.83
CA LYS A 29 12.68 2.23 -11.15
C LYS A 29 13.91 1.38 -11.47
N SER A 30 14.82 1.20 -10.51
CA SER A 30 15.99 0.33 -10.69
C SER A 30 15.60 -1.13 -10.93
N ALA A 31 14.68 -1.67 -10.13
CA ALA A 31 14.27 -3.07 -10.26
C ALA A 31 13.45 -3.37 -11.53
N LEU A 32 12.76 -2.38 -12.10
CA LEU A 32 12.05 -2.53 -13.39
C LEU A 32 12.98 -2.73 -14.59
N ALA A 33 14.30 -2.56 -14.40
CA ALA A 33 15.31 -2.99 -15.37
C ALA A 33 15.40 -4.52 -15.47
N ASP A 34 15.18 -5.23 -14.35
CA ASP A 34 15.37 -6.67 -14.25
C ASP A 34 14.05 -7.46 -14.30
N ILE A 35 12.95 -6.88 -13.81
CA ILE A 35 11.65 -7.56 -13.72
C ILE A 35 10.52 -6.78 -14.39
N SER A 36 9.46 -7.51 -14.80
CA SER A 36 8.29 -6.88 -15.42
C SER A 36 7.48 -6.07 -14.40
N PRO A 37 6.77 -5.00 -14.84
CA PRO A 37 5.93 -4.19 -13.96
C PRO A 37 4.88 -5.01 -13.19
N MET A 38 4.22 -5.97 -13.85
CA MET A 38 3.22 -6.82 -13.19
C MET A 38 3.83 -7.79 -12.19
N LEU A 39 5.02 -8.34 -12.47
CA LEU A 39 5.72 -9.19 -11.51
C LEU A 39 6.14 -8.39 -10.27
N MET A 40 6.65 -7.17 -10.46
CA MET A 40 6.99 -6.26 -9.36
C MET A 40 5.78 -5.97 -8.46
N ILE A 41 4.64 -5.60 -9.04
CA ILE A 41 3.41 -5.34 -8.29
C ILE A 41 2.94 -6.61 -7.57
N GLY A 42 2.88 -7.73 -8.28
CA GLY A 42 2.44 -9.01 -7.72
C GLY A 42 3.25 -9.39 -6.48
N LEU A 43 4.58 -9.41 -6.59
CA LEU A 43 5.48 -9.70 -5.47
C LEU A 43 5.26 -8.73 -4.30
N ARG A 44 5.15 -7.42 -4.58
CA ARG A 44 4.95 -6.41 -3.54
C ARG A 44 3.66 -6.63 -2.75
N PHE A 45 2.53 -6.83 -3.43
CA PHE A 45 1.24 -7.01 -2.78
C PHE A 45 1.11 -8.38 -2.09
N THR A 46 1.70 -9.44 -2.66
CA THR A 46 1.76 -10.75 -2.00
C THR A 46 2.58 -10.69 -0.71
N LEU A 47 3.76 -10.05 -0.74
CA LEU A 47 4.57 -9.86 0.47
C LEU A 47 3.83 -9.01 1.51
N ALA A 48 3.18 -7.92 1.09
CA ALA A 48 2.38 -7.09 2.00
C ALA A 48 1.23 -7.88 2.65
N ALA A 49 0.52 -8.71 1.88
CA ALA A 49 -0.54 -9.58 2.39
C ALA A 49 0.02 -10.61 3.40
N ALA A 50 1.12 -11.29 3.06
CA ALA A 50 1.74 -12.29 3.92
C ALA A 50 2.24 -11.70 5.25
N LEU A 51 2.87 -10.52 5.20
CA LEU A 51 3.40 -9.85 6.40
C LEU A 51 2.31 -9.23 7.28
N SER A 52 1.22 -8.77 6.69
CA SER A 52 0.10 -8.18 7.44
C SER A 52 -0.88 -9.23 7.98
N TRP A 53 -0.91 -10.44 7.42
CA TRP A 53 -1.84 -11.50 7.81
C TRP A 53 -1.79 -11.84 9.31
N PRO A 54 -0.62 -12.05 9.97
CA PRO A 54 -0.58 -12.36 11.40
C PRO A 54 -1.09 -11.22 12.27
N LEU A 55 -0.89 -9.96 11.85
CA LEU A 55 -1.39 -8.79 12.58
C LEU A 55 -2.92 -8.71 12.50
N LEU A 56 -3.46 -9.04 11.34
CA LEU A 56 -4.90 -9.10 11.11
C LEU A 56 -5.57 -10.18 11.98
N MET A 57 -4.94 -11.36 12.10
CA MET A 57 -5.48 -12.47 12.90
C MET A 57 -5.43 -12.23 14.42
N ARG A 58 -4.66 -11.24 14.90
CA ARG A 58 -4.62 -10.85 16.32
C ARG A 58 -5.88 -10.11 16.79
N GLY A 59 -6.55 -9.41 15.88
CA GLY A 59 -7.84 -8.77 16.16
C GLY A 59 -8.98 -9.72 15.81
N SER A 60 -9.97 -9.89 16.70
CA SER A 60 -11.13 -10.77 16.53
C SER A 60 -11.64 -10.83 15.07
N PRO A 61 -11.33 -11.90 14.31
CA PRO A 61 -11.41 -11.86 12.85
C PRO A 61 -12.82 -12.07 12.28
N LYS A 62 -13.84 -12.07 13.15
CA LYS A 62 -15.23 -12.41 12.79
C LYS A 62 -15.81 -11.49 11.71
N ASN A 63 -15.38 -10.23 11.65
CA ASN A 63 -15.90 -9.24 10.68
C ASN A 63 -15.20 -9.29 9.31
N ILE A 64 -14.09 -10.02 9.18
CA ILE A 64 -13.24 -9.99 7.98
C ILE A 64 -13.62 -11.10 6.99
N PHE A 65 -14.24 -12.19 7.47
CA PHE A 65 -14.68 -13.32 6.65
C PHE A 65 -16.13 -13.16 6.15
N THR A 66 -16.65 -11.94 6.11
CA THR A 66 -17.99 -11.66 5.58
C THR A 66 -17.94 -11.45 4.06
N PRO A 67 -18.95 -11.86 3.29
CA PRO A 67 -19.00 -11.61 1.84
C PRO A 67 -18.86 -10.12 1.50
N ALA A 68 -19.42 -9.24 2.32
CA ALA A 68 -19.30 -7.79 2.17
C ALA A 68 -17.85 -7.32 2.32
N ALA A 69 -17.12 -7.80 3.34
CA ALA A 69 -15.71 -7.43 3.53
C ALA A 69 -14.83 -7.88 2.35
N TRP A 70 -15.09 -9.07 1.80
CA TRP A 70 -14.38 -9.57 0.63
C TRP A 70 -14.73 -8.79 -0.64
N LEU A 71 -16.00 -8.43 -0.84
CA LEU A 71 -16.42 -7.62 -1.98
C LEU A 71 -15.76 -6.23 -1.95
N TRP A 72 -15.81 -5.53 -0.82
CA TRP A 72 -15.16 -4.23 -0.66
C TRP A 72 -13.64 -4.32 -0.73
N GLY A 73 -13.05 -5.37 -0.16
CA GLY A 73 -11.62 -5.64 -0.27
C GLY A 73 -11.18 -5.87 -1.72
N ALA A 74 -11.95 -6.64 -2.50
CA ALA A 74 -11.71 -6.87 -3.92
C ALA A 74 -11.87 -5.58 -4.74
N ALA A 75 -12.90 -4.76 -4.45
CA ALA A 75 -13.11 -3.49 -5.14
C ALA A 75 -11.95 -2.51 -4.89
N ILE A 76 -11.50 -2.36 -3.64
CA ILE A 76 -10.33 -1.52 -3.28
C ILE A 76 -9.06 -2.11 -3.92
N GLY A 77 -8.87 -3.43 -3.83
CA GLY A 77 -7.74 -4.12 -4.42
C GLY A 77 -7.64 -3.92 -5.94
N PHE A 78 -8.77 -3.97 -6.64
CA PHE A 78 -8.82 -3.68 -8.07
C PHE A 78 -8.48 -2.22 -8.39
N ALA A 79 -9.04 -1.27 -7.64
CA ALA A 79 -8.71 0.15 -7.81
C ALA A 79 -7.20 0.41 -7.57
N MET A 80 -6.62 -0.23 -6.55
CA MET A 80 -5.18 -0.19 -6.29
C MET A 80 -4.39 -0.81 -7.45
N LEU A 81 -4.78 -1.99 -7.94
CA LEU A 81 -4.10 -2.65 -9.06
C LEU A 81 -4.04 -1.72 -10.27
N VAL A 82 -5.15 -1.10 -10.66
CA VAL A 82 -5.19 -0.15 -11.79
C VAL A 82 -4.25 1.03 -11.55
N GLY A 83 -4.31 1.63 -10.36
CA GLY A 83 -3.46 2.78 -10.01
C GLY A 83 -1.96 2.44 -10.02
N TYR A 84 -1.57 1.33 -9.38
CA TYR A 84 -0.17 0.89 -9.32
C TYR A 84 0.33 0.36 -10.68
N ALA A 85 -0.54 -0.28 -11.48
CA ALA A 85 -0.20 -0.67 -12.83
C ALA A 85 0.13 0.56 -13.68
N GLY A 86 -0.73 1.57 -13.69
CA GLY A 86 -0.46 2.83 -14.40
C GLY A 86 0.82 3.51 -13.91
N GLN A 87 1.03 3.55 -12.58
CA GLN A 87 2.24 4.12 -11.98
C GLN A 87 3.52 3.39 -12.41
N THR A 88 3.56 2.06 -12.32
CA THR A 88 4.77 1.28 -12.61
C THR A 88 5.07 1.18 -14.11
N ILE A 89 4.03 1.14 -14.95
CA ILE A 89 4.17 1.20 -16.41
C ILE A 89 4.72 2.56 -16.82
N GLY A 90 4.20 3.66 -16.26
CA GLY A 90 4.70 5.01 -16.57
C GLY A 90 6.06 5.35 -15.94
N LEU A 91 6.52 4.56 -14.97
CA LEU A 91 7.81 4.73 -14.31
C LEU A 91 8.96 4.00 -15.04
N LYS A 92 8.63 2.93 -15.79
CA LYS A 92 9.57 2.21 -16.64
C LYS A 92 9.99 3.07 -17.83
#